data_AF-A0A7W7YLI5-F1
#
_entry.id   AF-A0A7W7YLI5-F1
#
_cell.length_a   1.000
_cell.length_b   1.000
_cell.length_c   1.000
_cell.angle_alpha   90.00
_cell.angle_beta   90.00
_cell.angle_gamma   90.00
#
_symmetry.space_group_name_H-M   'P 1'
#
loop_
_entity.id
_entity.type
_entity.pdbx_description
1 polymer ?
#
loop_
_entity_poly.entity_id
_entity_poly.type
_entity_poly.pdbx_seq_one_letter_code
_entity_poly.pdbx_strand_id
1 'polypeptide(L)'
;MIARFLGQRPSEMTRYIEMDALPAIKVATATRPAWRVALPTFHRWLAARSSGLTLTVEELREELRLCEEAEKPKKGKEQSEHE
;
A
#
# COMPACT_ATOMS: atom_id res chain seq x y z
N MET A 1 -13.18 3.72 -6.61
CA MET A 1 -13.89 3.41 -5.34
C MET A 1 -13.29 2.13 -4.78
N ILE A 2 -13.03 2.05 -3.47
CA ILE A 2 -12.28 0.92 -2.83
C ILE A 2 -12.89 -0.44 -3.13
N ALA A 3 -14.22 -0.57 -3.18
CA ALA A 3 -14.90 -1.81 -3.57
C ALA A 3 -14.39 -2.37 -4.90
N ARG A 4 -14.24 -1.49 -5.92
CA ARG A 4 -13.72 -1.88 -7.24
C ARG A 4 -12.26 -2.34 -7.18
N PHE A 5 -11.46 -1.70 -6.33
CA PHE A 5 -10.06 -2.09 -6.15
C PHE A 5 -9.94 -3.48 -5.53
N LEU A 6 -10.82 -3.81 -4.57
CA LEU A 6 -10.88 -5.12 -3.93
C LEU A 6 -11.59 -6.19 -4.79
N GLY A 7 -12.08 -5.83 -5.98
CA GLY A 7 -12.88 -6.75 -6.83
C GLY A 7 -14.26 -7.07 -6.25
N GLN A 8 -14.77 -6.25 -5.33
CA GLN A 8 -16.00 -6.49 -4.58
C GLN A 8 -17.16 -5.59 -5.04
N ARG A 9 -18.38 -6.04 -4.75
CA ARG A 9 -19.58 -5.21 -4.92
C ARG A 9 -19.67 -4.16 -3.80
N PRO A 10 -20.22 -2.96 -4.05
CA PRO A 10 -20.35 -1.93 -3.01
C PRO A 10 -21.15 -2.38 -1.77
N SER A 11 -22.11 -3.29 -1.93
CA SER A 11 -22.89 -3.89 -0.82
C SER A 11 -22.03 -4.68 0.17
N GLU A 12 -20.94 -5.27 -0.31
CA GLU A 12 -20.05 -6.09 0.52
C GLU A 12 -19.15 -5.24 1.41
N MET A 13 -19.01 -3.94 1.15
CA MET A 13 -18.09 -3.10 1.92
C MET A 13 -18.47 -2.96 3.39
N THR A 14 -19.75 -3.09 3.73
CA THR A 14 -20.19 -3.10 5.13
C THR A 14 -19.53 -4.24 5.91
N ARG A 15 -19.44 -5.43 5.30
CA ARG A 15 -18.75 -6.59 5.88
C ARG A 15 -17.28 -6.30 6.15
N TYR A 16 -16.59 -5.67 5.20
CA TYR A 16 -15.18 -5.32 5.38
C TYR A 16 -14.97 -4.31 6.51
N ILE A 17 -15.89 -3.35 6.68
CA ILE A 17 -15.82 -2.35 7.75
C ILE A 17 -16.08 -2.99 9.11
N GLU A 18 -17.13 -3.80 9.23
CA GLU A 18 -17.60 -4.32 10.52
C GLU A 18 -16.87 -5.59 10.96
N MET A 19 -16.57 -6.49 10.03
CA MET A 19 -15.98 -7.81 10.33
C MET A 19 -14.48 -7.83 10.08
N ASP A 20 -14.03 -7.26 8.96
CA ASP A 20 -12.60 -7.29 8.59
C ASP A 20 -11.87 -6.03 9.05
N ALA A 21 -12.45 -5.23 9.94
CA ALA A 21 -11.86 -4.04 10.54
C ALA A 21 -11.22 -3.07 9.53
N LEU A 22 -11.85 -2.87 8.36
CA LEU A 22 -11.45 -1.84 7.41
C LEU A 22 -11.61 -0.46 8.06
N PRO A 23 -10.55 0.36 8.15
CA PRO A 23 -10.56 1.62 8.88
C PRO A 23 -11.32 2.71 8.13
N ALA A 24 -12.65 2.64 8.19
CA ALA A 24 -13.57 3.60 7.61
C ALA A 24 -14.15 4.53 8.67
N ILE A 25 -14.30 5.81 8.32
CA ILE A 25 -15.00 6.81 9.12
C ILE A 25 -16.29 7.22 8.41
N LYS A 26 -17.34 7.49 9.18
CA LYS A 26 -18.61 7.98 8.65
C LYS A 26 -18.54 9.51 8.57
N VAL A 27 -18.64 10.04 7.35
CA VAL A 27 -18.56 11.49 7.09
C VAL A 27 -19.94 11.96 6.65
N ALA A 28 -20.41 13.06 7.23
CA ALA A 28 -21.62 13.72 6.76
C ALA A 28 -21.37 14.30 5.35
N THR A 29 -22.27 14.02 4.42
CA THR A 29 -22.28 14.68 3.11
C THR A 29 -23.63 15.37 2.92
N ALA A 30 -23.74 16.25 1.92
CA ALA A 30 -24.94 17.06 1.70
C ALA A 30 -26.24 16.25 1.57
N THR A 31 -26.16 15.01 1.05
CA THR A 31 -27.34 14.17 0.81
C THR A 31 -27.50 13.02 1.81
N ARG A 32 -26.39 12.40 2.23
CA ARG A 32 -26.41 11.30 3.21
C ARG A 32 -25.03 11.08 3.83
N PRO A 33 -24.95 10.49 5.04
CA PRO A 33 -23.68 10.03 5.58
C PRO A 33 -23.03 9.01 4.65
N ALA A 34 -21.72 9.13 4.41
CA ALA A 34 -20.96 8.22 3.57
C ALA A 34 -19.73 7.70 4.32
N TRP A 35 -19.42 6.42 4.15
CA TRP A 35 -18.19 5.84 4.66
C TRP A 35 -17.00 6.25 3.78
N ARG A 36 -15.94 6.73 4.42
CA ARG A 36 -14.69 7.12 3.78
C ARG A 36 -13.53 6.43 4.46
N VAL A 37 -12.54 6.02 3.68
CA VAL A 37 -11.29 5.44 4.18
C VAL A 37 -10.18 6.38 3.71
N ALA A 38 -9.30 6.79 4.62
CA ALA A 38 -8.13 7.56 4.25
C ALA A 38 -7.12 6.63 3.55
N LEU A 39 -6.48 7.11 2.48
CA LEU A 39 -5.54 6.30 1.71
C LEU A 39 -4.40 5.69 2.57
N PRO A 40 -3.77 6.43 3.50
CA PRO A 40 -2.71 5.86 4.33
C PRO A 40 -3.20 4.73 5.25
N THR A 41 -4.41 4.84 5.83
CA THR A 41 -4.97 3.77 6.68
C THR A 41 -5.40 2.56 5.85
N PHE A 42 -5.88 2.77 4.62
CA PHE A 42 -6.14 1.68 3.69
C PHE A 42 -4.86 0.89 3.37
N HIS A 43 -3.75 1.59 3.09
CA HIS A 43 -2.46 0.93 2.79
C HIS A 43 -1.95 0.12 3.98
N ARG A 44 -2.03 0.66 5.22
CA ARG A 44 -1.65 -0.10 6.42
C ARG A 44 -2.53 -1.33 6.63
N TRP A 45 -3.84 -1.20 6.39
CA TRP A 45 -4.79 -2.30 6.49
C TRP A 45 -4.51 -3.42 5.49
N LEU A 46 -4.11 -3.06 4.25
CA LEU A 46 -3.64 -4.01 3.24
C LEU A 46 -2.31 -4.66 3.65
N ALA A 47 -1.32 -3.87 4.05
CA ALA A 47 0.01 -4.37 4.42
C ALA A 47 -0.04 -5.36 5.60
N ALA A 48 -0.90 -5.10 6.59
CA ALA A 48 -1.11 -6.02 7.70
C ALA A 48 -1.66 -7.38 7.23
N ARG A 49 -2.48 -7.40 6.17
CA ARG A 49 -3.09 -8.61 5.59
C ARG A 49 -2.23 -9.27 4.53
N SER A 50 -1.27 -8.55 3.95
CA SER A 50 -0.28 -9.13 3.03
C SER A 50 0.88 -9.79 3.77
N SER A 51 1.01 -9.59 5.09
CA SER A 51 2.01 -10.30 5.89
C SER A 51 1.72 -11.82 5.84
N GLY A 52 2.59 -12.55 5.14
CA GLY A 52 2.44 -13.99 4.89
C GLY A 52 2.01 -14.39 3.47
N LEU A 53 1.79 -13.44 2.55
CA LEU A 53 1.65 -13.77 1.13
C LEU A 53 3.04 -14.01 0.53
N THR A 54 3.20 -15.16 -0.12
CA THR A 54 4.40 -15.45 -0.92
C THR A 54 4.48 -14.44 -2.05
N LEU A 55 5.63 -13.79 -2.21
CA LEU A 55 5.89 -12.90 -3.34
C LEU A 55 5.63 -13.65 -4.66
N THR A 56 5.06 -12.97 -5.64
CA THR A 56 5.09 -13.47 -7.02
C THR A 56 6.53 -13.53 -7.53
N VAL A 57 6.79 -14.30 -8.59
CA VAL A 57 8.14 -14.41 -9.17
C VAL A 57 8.64 -13.05 -9.63
N GLU A 58 7.75 -12.21 -10.15
CA GLU A 58 8.01 -10.85 -10.60
C GLU A 58 8.36 -9.92 -9.44
N GLU A 59 7.59 -9.95 -8.35
CA GLU A 59 7.88 -9.15 -7.14
C GLU A 59 9.19 -9.61 -6.48
N LEU A 60 9.46 -10.92 -6.43
CA LEU A 60 10.71 -11.45 -5.92
C LEU A 60 11.92 -11.01 -6.77
N ARG A 61 11.79 -10.99 -8.10
CA ARG A 61 12.85 -10.51 -8.99
C ARG A 61 13.16 -9.04 -8.76
N GLU A 62 12.14 -8.21 -8.54
CA GLU A 62 12.32 -6.79 -8.29
C GLU A 62 12.97 -6.53 -6.92
N GLU A 63 12.57 -7.25 -5.88
CA GLU A 63 13.20 -7.17 -4.56
C GLU A 63 14.70 -7.57 -4.63
N LEU A 64 15.03 -8.65 -5.35
CA LEU A 64 16.42 -9.06 -5.57
C LEU A 64 17.23 -7.97 -6.30
N ARG A 65 16.67 -7.35 -7.35
CA ARG A 65 17.32 -6.24 -8.07
C ARG A 65 17.61 -5.05 -7.15
N LEU A 66 16.67 -4.69 -6.27
CA LEU A 66 16.84 -3.60 -5.32
C LEU A 66 17.92 -3.90 -4.28
N CYS A 67 17.99 -5.14 -3.78
CA CYS A 67 19.07 -5.59 -2.91
C CYS A 67 20.45 -5.49 -3.59
N GLU A 68 20.57 -5.96 -4.83
CA GLU A 68 21.81 -5.86 -5.61
C GLU A 68 22.24 -4.40 -5.85
N GLU A 69 21.29 -3.48 -6.04
CA GLU A 69 21.58 -2.05 -6.19
C GLU A 69 22.00 -1.38 -4.89
N ALA A 70 21.43 -1.82 -3.76
CA ALA A 70 21.82 -1.34 -2.44
C ALA A 70 23.23 -1.81 -2.04
N GLU A 71 23.64 -3.00 -2.48
CA GLU A 71 24.99 -3.56 -2.22
C GLU A 71 26.07 -2.97 -3.14
N LYS A 72 25.71 -2.32 -4.26
CA LYS A 72 26.69 -1.68 -5.12
C LYS A 72 27.37 -0.52 -4.38
N PRO A 73 28.72 -0.50 -4.29
CA PRO A 73 29.43 0.57 -3.61
C PRO A 73 29.13 1.89 -4.34
N LYS A 74 28.65 2.89 -3.59
CA LYS A 74 28.52 4.26 -4.08
C LYS A 74 29.91 4.72 -4.47
N LYS A 75 30.23 4.73 -5.78
CA LYS A 75 31.49 5.30 -6.29
C LYS A 75 31.60 6.73 -5.77
N GLY A 76 32.64 6.97 -4.97
CA GLY A 76 32.93 8.23 -4.33
C GLY A 76 32.96 9.37 -5.34
N LYS A 77 32.31 10.49 -4.98
CA LYS A 77 32.68 11.79 -5.52
C LYS A 77 34.04 12.14 -4.92
N GLU A 78 35.12 11.73 -5.57
CA GLU A 78 36.40 12.42 -5.41
C GLU A 78 36.28 13.76 -6.13
N GLN A 79 36.10 14.82 -5.35
CA GLN A 79 36.27 16.19 -5.82
C GLN A 79 37.75 16.38 -6.13
N SER A 80 38.07 16.50 -7.41
CA SER A 80 39.30 17.09 -7.90
C SER A 80 39.30 18.57 -7.52
N GLU A 81 39.95 18.93 -6.43
CA GLU A 81 40.40 20.31 -6.22
C GLU A 81 41.66 20.53 -7.05
N HIS A 82 41.51 21.43 -8.02
CA HIS A 82 42.55 21.94 -8.90
C HIS A 82 43.65 22.63 -8.08
N GLU A 83 44.91 22.29 -8.42
CA GLU A 83 46.10 23.13 -8.23
C GLU A 83 45.93 24.54 -8.83
#